data_AF-A0A953AIR1-F1
#
_entry.id   AF-A0A953AIR1-F1
#
_cell.length_a   1.000
_cell.length_b   1.000
_cell.length_c   1.000
_cell.angle_alpha   90.00
_cell.angle_beta   90.00
_cell.angle_gamma   90.00
#
_symmetry.space_group_name_H-M   'P 1'
#
loop_
_entity.id
_entity.type
_entity.pdbx_description
1 polymer ?
#
loop_
_entity_poly.entity_id
_entity_poly.type
_entity_poly.pdbx_seq_one_letter_code
_entity_poly.pdbx_strand_id
1 'polypeptide(L)'
;MSLQPLWQSLVSVGSSLLAFIPRLVNGLIVFLVGYLISWLVRWLLRFLFRQTRLELLFERIGLRRSLAALGMRIPLSELLAQLVFFFLLLSFSIQAVELMGLTPVAALLQAVLLFLPRAISAALLLLLGSLLARLLGNTVTAVARNVNIAYASALGRLIEYTVVAFLCVLALATLGVETTLLTTSLTIVVAAAGLAVALTFALGTREVARHVIAGYYVRQQFRRGQRVTLGEYSGTVQATNGAYTTLEVAAEDGGRRLIALPNALLLQGVAISEEPAPARAEPRPPAEPGRDQTASGDEPPSPPEGQQEHGQDGDRDQQ
;
A
#
# COMPACT_ATOMS: atom_id res chain seq x y z
N MET A 1 17.13 76.49 13.36
CA MET A 1 17.11 75.01 13.42
C MET A 1 18.11 74.57 14.48
N SER A 2 17.66 73.94 15.56
CA SER A 2 18.54 73.51 16.65
C SER A 2 19.39 72.31 16.20
N LEU A 3 20.72 72.39 16.39
CA LEU A 3 21.67 71.31 16.07
C LEU A 3 21.78 70.24 17.19
N GLN A 4 21.07 70.44 18.30
CA GLN A 4 21.02 69.52 19.44
C GLN A 4 20.65 68.05 19.06
N PRO A 5 19.65 67.78 18.21
CA PRO A 5 19.34 66.40 17.83
C PRO A 5 20.50 65.70 17.11
N LEU A 6 21.27 66.41 16.27
CA LEU A 6 22.42 65.85 15.56
C LEU A 6 23.55 65.46 16.53
N TRP A 7 23.81 66.32 17.54
CA TRP A 7 24.80 66.02 18.57
C TRP A 7 24.41 64.82 19.43
N GLN A 8 23.14 64.72 19.79
CA GLN A 8 22.63 63.56 20.56
C GLN A 8 22.72 62.26 19.76
N SER A 9 22.46 62.29 18.44
CA SER A 9 22.67 61.13 17.57
C SER A 9 24.14 60.72 17.47
N LEU A 10 25.07 61.67 17.39
CA LEU A 10 26.50 61.35 17.31
C LEU A 10 27.03 60.72 18.61
N VAL A 11 26.60 61.26 19.76
CA VAL A 11 26.98 60.74 21.08
C VAL A 11 26.36 59.36 21.33
N SER A 12 25.11 59.13 20.92
CA SER A 12 24.46 57.82 21.11
C SER A 12 25.06 56.71 20.24
N VAL A 13 25.51 57.06 19.03
CA VAL A 13 26.28 56.12 18.18
C VAL A 13 27.64 55.84 18.79
N GLY A 14 28.36 56.87 19.27
CA GLY A 14 29.66 56.71 19.93
C GLY A 14 29.60 55.82 21.18
N SER A 15 28.60 56.01 22.04
CA SER A 15 28.42 55.17 23.22
C SER A 15 28.03 53.73 22.87
N SER A 16 27.25 53.53 21.80
CA SER A 16 26.92 52.21 21.28
C SER A 16 28.15 51.45 20.76
N LEU A 17 29.09 52.16 20.10
CA LEU A 17 30.35 51.58 19.64
C LEU A 17 31.26 51.17 20.80
N LEU A 18 31.36 52.00 21.84
CA LEU A 18 32.12 51.66 23.04
C LEU A 18 31.50 50.45 23.78
N ALA A 19 30.17 50.37 23.86
CA ALA A 19 29.47 49.25 24.47
C ALA A 19 29.55 47.95 23.63
N PHE A 20 29.88 48.06 22.34
CA PHE A 20 30.08 46.91 21.46
C PHE A 20 31.42 46.20 21.70
N ILE A 21 32.47 46.92 22.10
CA ILE A 21 33.80 46.32 22.33
C ILE A 21 33.76 45.20 23.40
N PRO A 22 33.20 45.42 24.61
CA PRO A 22 33.11 44.35 25.61
C PRO A 22 32.25 43.18 25.15
N ARG A 23 31.14 43.45 24.45
CA ARG A 23 30.23 42.43 23.91
C ARG A 23 30.93 41.57 22.86
N LEU A 24 31.72 42.19 21.99
CA LEU A 24 32.50 41.51 20.96
C LEU A 24 33.54 40.58 21.60
N VAL A 25 34.26 41.06 22.61
CA VAL A 25 35.23 40.25 23.35
C VAL A 25 34.56 39.06 24.04
N ASN A 26 33.44 39.28 24.74
CA ASN A 26 32.70 38.20 25.43
C ASN A 26 32.21 37.12 24.45
N GLY A 27 31.61 37.53 23.34
CA GLY A 27 31.18 36.60 22.30
C GLY A 27 32.35 35.84 21.67
N LEU A 28 33.48 36.53 21.44
CA LEU A 28 34.68 35.92 20.86
C LEU A 28 35.28 34.85 21.79
N ILE A 29 35.29 35.10 23.10
CA ILE A 29 35.72 34.11 24.11
C ILE A 29 34.84 32.86 24.03
N VAL A 30 33.51 33.03 24.02
CA VAL A 30 32.57 31.91 23.94
C VAL A 30 32.72 31.14 22.63
N PHE A 31 32.94 31.83 21.51
CA PHE A 31 33.20 31.17 20.22
C PHE A 31 34.50 30.35 20.26
N LEU A 32 35.58 30.88 20.84
CA LEU A 32 36.85 30.17 20.96
C LEU A 32 36.73 28.91 21.82
N VAL A 33 36.06 29.03 22.97
CA VAL A 33 35.79 27.91 23.87
C VAL A 33 34.91 26.87 23.18
N GLY A 34 33.85 27.31 22.50
CA GLY A 34 32.96 26.44 21.74
C GLY A 34 33.66 25.70 20.60
N TYR A 35 34.56 26.37 19.88
CA TYR A 35 35.38 25.76 18.85
C TYR A 35 36.31 24.69 19.43
N LEU A 36 36.96 24.97 20.56
CA LEU A 36 37.84 24.02 21.25
C LEU A 36 37.07 22.77 21.72
N ILE A 37 35.90 22.97 22.34
CA ILE A 37 35.01 21.87 22.77
C ILE A 37 34.57 21.05 21.56
N SER A 38 34.11 21.71 20.49
CA SER A 38 33.65 21.02 19.27
C SER A 38 34.77 20.20 18.64
N TRP A 39 35.98 20.76 18.56
CA TRP A 39 37.16 20.06 18.07
C TRP A 39 37.50 18.83 18.92
N LEU A 40 37.47 18.96 20.25
CA LEU A 40 37.69 17.86 21.18
C LEU A 40 36.65 16.75 21.02
N VAL A 41 35.37 17.11 20.93
CA VAL A 41 34.26 16.16 20.70
C VAL A 41 34.45 15.43 19.37
N ARG A 42 34.80 16.14 18.29
CA ARG A 42 35.07 15.51 16.98
C ARG A 42 36.24 14.53 17.06
N TRP A 43 37.29 14.87 17.81
CA TRP A 43 38.41 13.98 18.04
C TRP A 43 37.98 12.74 18.82
N LEU A 44 37.22 12.91 19.91
CA LEU A 44 36.73 11.82 20.75
C LEU A 44 35.77 10.88 19.99
N LEU A 45 34.82 11.43 19.22
CA LEU A 45 33.91 10.63 18.40
C LEU A 45 34.68 9.81 17.36
N ARG A 46 35.62 10.42 16.63
CA ARG A 46 36.44 9.68 15.66
C ARG A 46 37.27 8.58 16.32
N PHE A 47 37.76 8.83 17.54
CA PHE A 47 38.48 7.83 18.31
C PHE A 47 37.56 6.65 18.71
N LEU A 48 36.36 6.92 19.23
CA LEU A 48 35.37 5.92 19.61
C LEU A 48 34.87 5.09 18.41
N PHE A 49 34.60 5.75 17.28
CA PHE A 49 34.08 5.09 16.08
C PHE A 49 35.10 4.18 15.39
N ARG A 50 36.40 4.45 15.52
CA ARG A 50 37.44 3.52 15.05
C ARG A 50 37.44 2.18 15.78
N GLN A 51 36.85 2.13 16.99
CA GLN A 51 36.79 0.93 17.80
C GLN A 51 35.54 0.07 17.50
N THR A 52 34.54 0.62 16.80
CA THR A 52 33.26 -0.06 16.53
C THR A 52 33.25 -0.69 15.13
N ARG A 53 33.08 -2.02 15.05
CA ARG A 53 32.92 -2.78 13.79
C ARG A 53 31.54 -2.59 13.15
N LEU A 54 31.08 -1.34 13.02
CA LEU A 54 29.80 -1.03 12.39
C LEU A 54 29.78 -1.38 10.89
N GLU A 55 30.95 -1.54 10.27
CA GLU A 55 31.09 -1.88 8.85
C GLU A 55 30.37 -3.19 8.46
N LEU A 56 30.24 -4.17 9.37
CA LEU A 56 29.62 -5.47 9.12
C LEU A 56 28.08 -5.41 9.04
N LEU A 57 27.43 -4.48 9.74
CA LEU A 57 25.97 -4.31 9.72
C LEU A 57 25.51 -3.63 8.43
N PHE A 58 26.32 -2.71 7.89
CA PHE A 58 25.95 -1.93 6.71
C PHE A 58 26.14 -2.68 5.39
N GLU A 59 27.03 -3.68 5.33
CA GLU A 59 27.17 -4.56 4.16
C GLU A 59 25.93 -5.43 3.94
N ARG A 60 25.26 -5.88 5.01
CA ARG A 60 24.02 -6.67 4.92
C ARG A 60 22.81 -5.89 4.41
N ILE A 61 22.77 -4.57 4.62
CA ILE A 61 21.60 -3.74 4.26
C ILE A 61 21.67 -3.26 2.80
N GLY A 62 22.76 -3.51 2.08
CA GLY A 62 22.91 -3.08 0.67
C GLY A 62 23.03 -1.56 0.50
N LEU A 63 23.09 -0.80 1.61
CA LEU A 63 23.20 0.65 1.66
C LEU A 63 24.46 1.17 0.94
N ARG A 64 25.53 0.37 0.89
CA ARG A 64 26.75 0.69 0.14
C ARG A 64 26.49 0.96 -1.34
N ARG A 65 25.58 0.24 -2.00
CA ARG A 65 25.29 0.45 -3.43
C ARG A 65 24.52 1.75 -3.67
N SER A 66 23.59 2.09 -2.78
CA SER A 66 22.80 3.34 -2.87
C SER A 66 23.64 4.58 -2.53
N LEU A 67 24.53 4.51 -1.52
CA LEU A 67 25.45 5.59 -1.20
C LEU A 67 26.57 5.76 -2.24
N ALA A 68 27.07 4.64 -2.81
CA ALA A 68 28.05 4.69 -3.90
C ALA A 68 27.46 5.26 -5.19
N ALA A 69 26.17 5.02 -5.47
CA ALA A 69 25.46 5.64 -6.60
C ALA A 69 25.37 7.17 -6.49
N LEU A 70 25.50 7.72 -5.26
CA LEU A 70 25.57 9.16 -5.00
C LEU A 70 27.00 9.70 -4.98
N GLY A 71 28.01 8.88 -5.28
CA GLY A 71 29.42 9.27 -5.28
C GLY A 71 30.05 9.48 -3.89
N MET A 72 29.33 9.19 -2.81
CA MET A 72 29.85 9.35 -1.45
C MET A 72 30.70 8.13 -1.03
N ARG A 73 32.01 8.34 -0.94
CA ARG A 73 33.00 7.36 -0.43
C ARG A 73 33.30 7.51 1.06
N ILE A 74 32.60 8.41 1.76
CA ILE A 74 32.87 8.75 3.16
C ILE A 74 32.17 7.73 4.08
N PRO A 75 32.86 7.15 5.09
CA PRO A 75 32.23 6.25 6.04
C PRO A 75 31.20 6.99 6.90
N LEU A 76 30.07 6.34 7.21
CA LEU A 76 28.93 6.94 7.92
C LEU A 76 29.32 7.44 9.33
N SER A 77 30.29 6.79 9.96
CA SER A 77 30.85 7.22 11.25
C SER A 77 31.54 8.58 11.18
N GLU A 78 32.23 8.85 10.07
CA GLU A 78 32.88 10.14 9.85
C GLU A 78 31.86 11.23 9.52
N LEU A 79 30.81 10.89 8.74
CA LEU A 79 29.68 11.80 8.52
C LEU A 79 28.99 12.17 9.83
N LEU A 80 28.76 11.20 10.72
CA LEU A 80 28.09 11.46 12.00
C LEU A 80 28.97 12.30 12.95
N ALA A 81 30.28 12.01 13.03
CA ALA A 81 31.21 12.82 13.80
C ALA A 81 31.34 14.24 13.25
N GLN A 82 31.36 14.39 11.92
CA GLN A 82 31.36 15.69 11.25
C GLN A 82 30.06 16.46 11.52
N LEU A 83 28.92 15.77 11.53
CA LEU A 83 27.62 16.37 11.81
C LEU A 83 27.53 16.89 13.25
N VAL A 84 27.92 16.07 14.23
CA VAL A 84 27.93 16.47 15.65
C VAL A 84 28.87 17.66 15.87
N PHE A 85 30.03 17.65 15.22
CA PHE A 85 30.95 18.79 15.23
C PHE A 85 30.28 20.06 14.71
N PHE A 86 29.65 20.01 13.53
CA PHE A 86 28.95 21.18 12.98
C PHE A 86 27.81 21.64 13.88
N PHE A 87 27.04 20.72 14.46
CA PHE A 87 25.93 21.04 15.35
C PHE A 87 26.41 21.79 16.61
N LEU A 88 27.46 21.28 17.26
CA LEU A 88 28.06 21.94 18.42
C LEU A 88 28.69 23.28 18.06
N LEU A 89 29.47 23.33 16.97
CA LEU A 89 30.11 24.55 16.52
C LEU A 89 29.07 25.64 16.25
N LEU A 90 28.00 25.30 15.52
CA LEU A 90 26.94 26.24 15.18
C LEU A 90 26.14 26.68 16.42
N SER A 91 25.90 25.77 17.37
CA SER A 91 25.27 26.10 18.66
C SER A 91 26.09 27.12 19.45
N PHE A 92 27.39 26.90 19.62
CA PHE A 92 28.27 27.87 20.27
C PHE A 92 28.42 29.17 19.48
N SER A 93 28.42 29.10 18.13
CA SER A 93 28.40 30.30 17.29
C SER A 93 27.15 31.15 17.50
N ILE A 94 25.97 30.54 17.64
CA ILE A 94 24.72 31.27 17.92
C ILE A 94 24.86 32.02 19.25
N GLN A 95 25.27 31.32 20.32
CA GLN A 95 25.48 31.94 21.63
C GLN A 95 26.50 33.08 21.57
N ALA A 96 27.61 32.88 20.87
CA ALA A 96 28.64 33.91 20.69
C ALA A 96 28.06 35.15 19.99
N VAL A 97 27.33 34.98 18.89
CA VAL A 97 26.73 36.07 18.11
C VAL A 97 25.64 36.80 18.90
N GLU A 98 24.85 36.10 19.71
CA GLU A 98 23.89 36.71 20.64
C GLU A 98 24.57 37.57 21.71
N LEU A 99 25.66 37.06 22.29
CA LEU A 99 26.47 37.81 23.26
C LEU A 99 27.12 39.06 22.66
N MET A 100 27.46 39.02 21.36
CA MET A 100 27.92 40.20 20.61
C MET A 100 26.81 41.23 20.36
N GLY A 101 25.54 40.89 20.62
CA GLY A 101 24.38 41.74 20.35
C GLY A 101 23.91 41.69 18.89
N LEU A 102 24.38 40.73 18.10
CA LEU A 102 24.05 40.56 16.68
C LEU A 102 22.84 39.62 16.51
N THR A 103 21.75 39.90 17.22
CA THR A 103 20.55 39.05 17.26
C THR A 103 20.01 38.64 15.88
N PRO A 104 19.95 39.52 14.85
CA PRO A 104 19.50 39.10 13.52
C PRO A 104 20.41 38.02 12.90
N VAL A 105 21.72 38.11 13.13
CA VAL A 105 22.70 37.13 12.62
C VAL A 105 22.56 35.81 13.36
N ALA A 106 22.34 35.85 14.68
CA ALA A 106 22.09 34.66 15.49
C ALA A 106 20.84 33.91 15.02
N ALA A 107 19.75 34.64 14.71
CA ALA A 107 18.52 34.05 14.19
C ALA A 107 18.74 33.33 12.84
N LEU A 108 19.57 33.89 11.95
CA LEU A 108 19.94 33.22 10.69
C LEU A 108 20.74 31.93 10.96
N LEU A 109 21.71 31.96 11.87
CA LEU A 109 22.46 30.76 12.26
C LEU A 109 21.56 29.69 12.89
N GLN A 110 20.57 30.10 13.68
CA GLN A 110 19.59 29.20 14.29
C GLN A 110 18.69 28.54 13.23
N ALA A 111 18.28 29.29 12.20
CA ALA A 111 17.57 28.72 11.06
C ALA A 111 18.42 27.68 10.30
N VAL A 112 19.71 27.93 10.11
CA VAL A 112 20.66 26.96 9.52
C VAL A 112 20.83 25.73 10.41
N LEU A 113 20.88 25.90 11.75
CA LEU A 113 20.95 24.79 12.70
C LEU A 113 19.72 23.88 12.61
N LEU A 114 18.52 24.46 12.49
CA LEU A 114 17.28 23.71 12.31
C LEU A 114 17.14 23.06 10.93
N PHE A 115 17.84 23.59 9.92
CA PHE A 115 17.88 22.98 8.59
C PHE A 115 18.68 21.66 8.58
N LEU A 116 19.72 21.52 9.43
CA LEU A 116 20.53 20.29 9.52
C LEU A 116 19.71 19.01 9.77
N PRO A 117 18.88 18.90 10.84
CA PRO A 117 18.08 17.71 11.08
C PRO A 117 17.03 17.48 9.99
N ARG A 118 16.47 18.54 9.42
CA ARG A 118 15.55 18.47 8.27
C ARG A 118 16.22 17.89 7.03
N ALA A 119 17.42 18.33 6.71
CA ALA A 119 18.21 17.82 5.59
C ALA A 119 18.55 16.34 5.74
N ILE A 120 18.90 15.90 6.95
CA ILE A 120 19.14 14.48 7.23
C ILE A 120 17.86 13.67 7.06
N SER A 121 16.74 14.18 7.56
CA SER A 121 15.44 13.52 7.45
C SER A 121 15.01 13.36 5.99
N ALA A 122 15.20 14.41 5.17
CA ALA A 122 14.95 14.38 3.73
C ALA A 122 15.86 13.37 3.00
N ALA A 123 17.16 13.37 3.30
CA ALA A 123 18.11 12.43 2.71
C ALA A 123 17.78 10.98 3.09
N LEU A 124 17.43 10.74 4.35
CA LEU A 124 17.03 9.42 4.87
C LEU A 124 15.73 8.95 4.20
N LEU A 125 14.76 9.86 4.06
CA LEU A 125 13.50 9.59 3.38
C LEU A 125 13.71 9.20 1.91
N LEU A 126 14.57 9.89 1.17
CA LEU A 126 14.92 9.52 -0.19
C LEU A 126 15.67 8.18 -0.24
N LEU A 127 16.61 7.96 0.67
CA LEU A 127 17.40 6.74 0.71
C LEU A 127 16.53 5.51 0.96
N LEU A 128 15.76 5.49 2.05
CA LEU A 128 14.87 4.37 2.38
C LEU A 128 13.68 4.30 1.43
N GLY A 129 13.12 5.45 1.07
CA GLY A 129 11.99 5.53 0.16
C GLY A 129 12.33 4.99 -1.24
N SER A 130 13.53 5.26 -1.75
CA SER A 130 13.96 4.71 -3.05
C SER A 130 14.08 3.19 -3.02
N LEU A 131 14.48 2.61 -1.89
CA LEU A 131 14.48 1.16 -1.71
C LEU A 131 13.04 0.62 -1.72
N LEU A 132 12.13 1.27 -0.99
CA LEU A 132 10.71 0.90 -0.99
C LEU A 132 10.09 1.01 -2.39
N ALA A 133 10.38 2.07 -3.13
CA ALA A 133 9.90 2.28 -4.50
C ALA A 133 10.32 1.14 -5.44
N ARG A 134 11.58 0.69 -5.34
CA ARG A 134 12.08 -0.47 -6.09
C ARG A 134 11.37 -1.76 -5.70
N LEU A 135 11.13 -1.98 -4.41
CA LEU A 135 10.39 -3.16 -3.93
C LEU A 135 8.96 -3.19 -4.48
N LEU A 136 8.27 -2.04 -4.46
CA LEU A 136 6.93 -1.90 -5.05
C LEU A 136 6.95 -2.17 -6.56
N GLY A 137 7.88 -1.55 -7.30
CA GLY A 137 8.02 -1.77 -8.75
C GLY A 137 8.33 -3.22 -9.13
N ASN A 138 9.18 -3.89 -8.35
CA ASN A 138 9.50 -5.31 -8.53
C ASN A 138 8.29 -6.21 -8.24
N THR A 139 7.53 -5.89 -7.19
CA THR A 139 6.30 -6.63 -6.83
C THR A 139 5.26 -6.54 -7.95
N VAL A 140 5.02 -5.33 -8.46
CA VAL A 140 4.10 -5.12 -9.59
C VAL A 140 4.58 -5.83 -10.85
N THR A 141 5.88 -5.79 -11.13
CA THR A 141 6.47 -6.54 -12.27
C THR A 141 6.24 -8.04 -12.11
N ALA A 142 6.46 -8.60 -10.93
CA ALA A 142 6.29 -10.02 -10.67
C ALA A 142 4.83 -10.46 -10.85
N VAL A 143 3.88 -9.71 -10.28
CA VAL A 143 2.45 -9.97 -10.44
C VAL A 143 2.04 -9.88 -11.92
N ALA A 144 2.48 -8.83 -12.64
CA ALA A 144 2.14 -8.63 -14.04
C ALA A 144 2.73 -9.73 -14.96
N ARG A 145 3.91 -10.28 -14.64
CA ARG A 145 4.48 -11.42 -15.36
C ARG A 145 3.68 -12.70 -15.11
N ASN A 146 3.21 -12.93 -13.89
CA ASN A 146 2.41 -14.12 -13.55
C ASN A 146 1.10 -14.20 -14.35
N VAL A 147 0.53 -13.06 -14.75
CA VAL A 147 -0.68 -12.98 -15.58
C VAL A 147 -0.38 -12.77 -17.08
N ASN A 148 0.86 -13.00 -17.52
CA ASN A 148 1.31 -12.90 -18.92
C ASN A 148 1.09 -11.50 -19.57
N ILE A 149 1.23 -10.40 -18.82
CA ILE A 149 1.20 -9.06 -19.38
C ILE A 149 2.52 -8.76 -20.10
N ALA A 150 2.46 -8.50 -21.41
CA ALA A 150 3.63 -8.24 -22.26
C ALA A 150 4.52 -7.09 -21.77
N TYR A 151 3.94 -6.07 -21.13
CA TYR A 151 4.61 -4.87 -20.63
C TYR A 151 4.80 -4.84 -19.11
N ALA A 152 4.87 -6.01 -18.45
CA ALA A 152 5.05 -6.12 -16.99
C ALA A 152 6.22 -5.30 -16.44
N SER A 153 7.37 -5.32 -17.12
CA SER A 153 8.57 -4.57 -16.69
C SER A 153 8.41 -3.05 -16.84
N ALA A 154 7.58 -2.59 -17.78
CA ALA A 154 7.29 -1.17 -17.96
C ALA A 154 6.34 -0.66 -16.86
N LEU A 155 5.33 -1.45 -16.51
CA LEU A 155 4.41 -1.17 -15.39
C LEU A 155 5.16 -1.03 -14.06
N GLY A 156 6.08 -1.94 -13.75
CA GLY A 156 6.88 -1.84 -12.53
C GLY A 156 7.74 -0.57 -12.46
N ARG A 157 8.40 -0.20 -13.57
CA ARG A 157 9.17 1.05 -13.65
C ARG A 157 8.30 2.29 -13.50
N LEU A 158 7.10 2.28 -14.09
CA LEU A 158 6.14 3.38 -13.95
C LEU A 158 5.76 3.59 -12.47
N ILE A 159 5.50 2.50 -11.75
CA ILE A 159 5.21 2.54 -10.31
C ILE A 159 6.43 3.05 -9.53
N GLU A 160 7.63 2.53 -9.79
CA GLU A 160 8.86 2.99 -9.15
C GLU A 160 9.06 4.50 -9.32
N TYR A 161 8.97 5.02 -10.55
CA TYR A 161 9.13 6.45 -10.83
C TYR A 161 8.04 7.30 -10.19
N THR A 162 6.80 6.83 -10.16
CA THR A 162 5.70 7.54 -9.50
C THR A 162 5.95 7.66 -8.00
N VAL A 163 6.36 6.58 -7.34
CA VAL A 163 6.67 6.58 -5.91
C VAL A 163 7.89 7.46 -5.62
N VAL A 164 8.95 7.39 -6.42
CA VAL A 164 10.13 8.26 -6.28
C VAL A 164 9.76 9.72 -6.47
N ALA A 165 8.90 10.07 -7.43
CA ALA A 165 8.43 11.44 -7.62
C ALA A 165 7.73 11.97 -6.37
N PHE A 166 6.83 11.19 -5.76
CA PHE A 166 6.21 11.55 -4.47
C PHE A 166 7.23 11.72 -3.35
N LEU A 167 8.19 10.81 -3.24
CA LEU A 167 9.24 10.88 -2.23
C LEU A 167 10.11 12.11 -2.40
N CYS A 168 10.40 12.54 -3.64
CA CYS A 168 11.09 13.78 -3.92
C CYS A 168 10.31 14.99 -3.41
N VAL A 169 9.00 15.07 -3.69
CA VAL A 169 8.16 16.16 -3.18
C VAL A 169 8.11 16.15 -1.66
N LEU A 170 7.95 14.97 -1.05
CA LEU A 170 7.92 14.82 0.40
C LEU A 170 9.27 15.19 1.03
N ALA A 171 10.39 14.84 0.39
CA ALA A 171 11.72 15.24 0.82
C ALA A 171 11.88 16.77 0.80
N LEU A 172 11.40 17.44 -0.26
CA LEU A 172 11.37 18.90 -0.33
C LEU A 172 10.51 19.51 0.79
N ALA A 173 9.35 18.92 1.08
CA ALA A 173 8.51 19.34 2.20
C ALA A 173 9.25 19.21 3.54
N THR A 174 9.98 18.10 3.76
CA THR A 174 10.77 17.90 4.98
C THR A 174 11.93 18.88 5.11
N LEU A 175 12.49 19.38 4.00
CA LEU A 175 13.50 20.45 4.00
C LEU A 175 12.93 21.80 4.46
N GLY A 176 11.60 21.95 4.50
CA GLY A 176 10.92 23.20 4.81
C GLY A 176 10.65 24.06 3.57
N VAL A 177 10.75 23.48 2.37
CA VAL A 177 10.28 24.15 1.14
C VAL A 177 8.76 24.12 1.14
N GLU A 178 8.13 25.24 0.78
CA GLU A 178 6.67 25.29 0.61
C GLU A 178 6.27 24.50 -0.63
N THR A 179 5.82 23.26 -0.44
CA THR A 179 5.48 22.34 -1.53
C THR A 179 3.99 22.25 -1.79
N THR A 180 3.15 23.10 -1.20
CA THR A 180 1.68 22.98 -1.29
C THR A 180 1.17 22.93 -2.74
N LEU A 181 1.71 23.78 -3.61
CA LEU A 181 1.36 23.77 -5.03
C LEU A 181 1.76 22.44 -5.68
N LEU A 182 2.95 21.94 -5.37
CA LEU A 182 3.50 20.72 -5.94
C LEU A 182 2.74 19.47 -5.45
N THR A 183 2.43 19.38 -4.15
CA THR A 183 1.66 18.29 -3.56
C THR A 183 0.23 18.27 -4.09
N THR A 184 -0.42 19.42 -4.21
CA THR A 184 -1.78 19.51 -4.76
C THR A 184 -1.81 19.10 -6.23
N SER A 185 -0.92 19.64 -7.07
CA SER A 185 -0.88 19.26 -8.50
C SER A 185 -0.62 17.78 -8.69
N LEU A 186 0.33 17.21 -7.95
CA LEU A 186 0.68 15.80 -8.07
C LEU A 186 -0.46 14.89 -7.56
N THR A 187 -1.14 15.29 -6.49
CA THR A 187 -2.35 14.59 -5.98
C THR A 187 -3.46 14.60 -7.02
N ILE A 188 -3.72 15.73 -7.69
CA ILE A 188 -4.74 15.83 -8.74
C ILE A 188 -4.41 14.90 -9.92
N VAL A 189 -3.15 14.87 -10.38
CA VAL A 189 -2.74 13.99 -11.48
C VAL A 189 -2.95 12.53 -11.13
N VAL A 190 -2.58 12.12 -9.92
CA VAL A 190 -2.72 10.73 -9.45
C VAL A 190 -4.18 10.37 -9.23
N ALA A 191 -4.98 11.28 -8.68
CA ALA A 191 -6.42 11.11 -8.54
C ALA A 191 -7.11 10.96 -9.89
N ALA A 192 -6.74 11.79 -10.88
CA ALA A 192 -7.27 11.71 -12.24
C ALA A 192 -6.87 10.40 -12.93
N ALA A 193 -5.61 9.96 -12.79
CA ALA A 193 -5.15 8.68 -13.32
C ALA A 193 -5.87 7.49 -12.65
N GLY A 194 -6.03 7.52 -11.33
CA GLY A 194 -6.78 6.52 -10.57
C GLY A 194 -8.24 6.46 -11.00
N LEU A 195 -8.86 7.62 -11.21
CA LEU A 195 -10.24 7.73 -11.71
C LEU A 195 -10.35 7.17 -13.14
N ALA A 196 -9.41 7.49 -14.03
CA ALA A 196 -9.39 6.94 -15.38
C ALA A 196 -9.28 5.40 -15.38
N VAL A 197 -8.41 4.83 -14.54
CA VAL A 197 -8.30 3.37 -14.37
C VAL A 197 -9.59 2.80 -13.80
N ALA A 198 -10.15 3.43 -12.77
CA ALA A 198 -11.40 3.00 -12.14
C ALA A 198 -12.57 3.00 -13.13
N LEU A 199 -12.73 4.04 -13.94
CA LEU A 199 -13.78 4.12 -14.98
C LEU A 199 -13.55 3.10 -16.09
N THR A 200 -12.31 2.92 -16.53
CA THR A 200 -11.97 1.93 -17.57
C THR A 200 -12.33 0.52 -17.11
N PHE A 201 -12.02 0.17 -15.87
CA PHE A 201 -12.41 -1.11 -15.27
C PHE A 201 -13.93 -1.18 -15.07
N ALA A 202 -14.54 -0.17 -14.45
CA ALA A 202 -15.97 -0.17 -14.13
C ALA A 202 -16.84 -0.33 -15.39
N LEU A 203 -16.50 0.37 -16.47
CA LEU A 203 -17.20 0.28 -17.74
C LEU A 203 -16.82 -1.00 -18.50
N GLY A 204 -15.54 -1.39 -18.50
CA GLY A 204 -15.04 -2.56 -19.23
C GLY A 204 -15.51 -3.90 -18.67
N THR A 205 -15.68 -4.02 -17.35
CA THR A 205 -16.13 -5.28 -16.72
C THR A 205 -17.63 -5.35 -16.51
N ARG A 206 -18.41 -4.32 -16.91
CA ARG A 206 -19.86 -4.24 -16.70
C ARG A 206 -20.59 -5.46 -17.25
N GLU A 207 -20.23 -5.92 -18.45
CA GLU A 207 -20.87 -7.07 -19.08
C GLU A 207 -20.53 -8.39 -18.38
N VAL A 208 -19.25 -8.60 -18.05
CA VAL A 208 -18.78 -9.78 -17.32
C VAL A 208 -19.46 -9.85 -15.95
N ALA A 209 -19.54 -8.74 -15.23
CA ALA A 209 -20.24 -8.66 -13.95
C ALA A 209 -21.73 -9.02 -14.09
N ARG A 210 -22.41 -8.50 -15.11
CA ARG A 210 -23.81 -8.84 -15.42
C ARG A 210 -23.98 -10.35 -15.63
N HIS A 211 -23.07 -10.98 -16.38
CA HIS A 211 -23.10 -12.42 -16.63
C HIS A 211 -22.82 -13.25 -15.36
N VAL A 212 -21.88 -12.81 -14.51
CA VAL A 212 -21.57 -13.48 -13.24
C VAL A 212 -22.75 -13.43 -12.26
N ILE A 213 -23.38 -12.25 -12.12
CA ILE A 213 -24.56 -12.08 -11.27
C ILE A 213 -25.72 -12.94 -11.80
N ALA A 214 -25.97 -12.94 -13.11
CA ALA A 214 -26.97 -13.80 -13.71
C ALA A 214 -26.70 -15.28 -13.45
N GLY A 215 -25.43 -15.71 -13.49
CA GLY A 215 -25.04 -17.08 -13.20
C GLY A 215 -25.43 -17.57 -11.82
N TYR A 216 -25.42 -16.69 -10.81
CA TYR A 216 -25.88 -17.04 -9.47
C TYR A 216 -27.37 -17.46 -9.46
N TYR A 217 -28.22 -16.70 -10.14
CA TYR A 217 -29.66 -17.03 -10.25
C TYR A 217 -29.91 -18.25 -11.14
N VAL A 218 -29.19 -18.38 -12.27
CA VAL A 218 -29.31 -19.53 -13.17
C VAL A 218 -28.97 -20.84 -12.45
N ARG A 219 -27.95 -20.85 -11.57
CA ARG A 219 -27.62 -22.04 -10.75
C ARG A 219 -28.72 -22.46 -9.78
N GLN A 220 -29.56 -21.52 -9.34
CA GLN A 220 -30.69 -21.81 -8.47
C GLN A 220 -31.90 -22.32 -9.24
N GLN A 221 -32.10 -21.82 -10.46
CA GLN A 221 -33.29 -22.13 -11.27
C GLN A 221 -33.12 -23.37 -12.16
N PHE A 222 -31.91 -23.68 -12.62
CA PHE A 222 -31.65 -24.76 -13.57
C PHE A 222 -30.73 -25.83 -13.00
N ARG A 223 -31.15 -27.09 -13.07
CA ARG A 223 -30.38 -28.26 -12.61
C ARG A 223 -29.64 -28.92 -13.76
N ARG A 224 -28.50 -29.57 -13.46
CA ARG A 224 -27.78 -30.40 -14.44
C ARG A 224 -28.70 -31.51 -14.97
N GLY A 225 -28.68 -31.72 -16.28
CA GLY A 225 -29.52 -32.68 -17.00
C GLY A 225 -30.90 -32.15 -17.43
N GLN A 226 -31.28 -30.95 -17.00
CA GLN A 226 -32.55 -30.33 -17.38
C GLN A 226 -32.51 -29.89 -18.85
N ARG A 227 -33.56 -30.21 -19.63
CA ARG A 227 -33.69 -29.71 -21.00
C ARG A 227 -34.19 -28.28 -20.95
N VAL A 228 -33.47 -27.39 -21.62
CA VAL A 228 -33.78 -25.97 -21.69
C VAL A 228 -33.77 -25.56 -23.16
N THR A 229 -34.82 -24.86 -23.57
CA THR A 229 -34.94 -24.28 -24.90
C THR A 229 -34.81 -22.77 -24.79
N LEU A 230 -33.87 -22.20 -25.53
CA LEU A 230 -33.62 -20.76 -25.57
C LEU A 230 -33.51 -20.30 -27.03
N GLY A 231 -34.58 -19.67 -27.53
CA GLY A 231 -34.67 -19.31 -28.95
C GLY A 231 -34.55 -20.55 -29.84
N GLU A 232 -33.55 -20.56 -30.72
CA GLU A 232 -33.29 -21.68 -31.65
C GLU A 232 -32.43 -22.80 -31.04
N TYR A 233 -31.89 -22.61 -29.83
CA TYR A 233 -31.02 -23.59 -29.18
C TYR A 233 -31.83 -24.41 -28.17
N SER A 234 -32.01 -25.70 -28.43
CA SER A 234 -32.60 -26.65 -27.47
C SER A 234 -31.58 -27.70 -27.06
N GLY A 235 -31.33 -27.85 -25.77
CA GLY A 235 -30.31 -28.77 -25.27
C GLY A 235 -30.45 -29.06 -23.78
N THR A 236 -29.64 -30.01 -23.29
CA THR A 236 -29.60 -30.35 -21.86
C THR A 236 -28.50 -29.59 -21.16
N VAL A 237 -28.78 -29.03 -19.98
CA VAL A 237 -27.82 -28.29 -19.17
C VAL A 237 -26.74 -29.23 -18.66
N GLN A 238 -25.50 -29.05 -19.13
CA GLN A 238 -24.37 -29.86 -18.70
C GLN A 238 -23.69 -29.25 -17.47
N ALA A 239 -23.41 -27.94 -17.52
CA ALA A 239 -22.76 -27.22 -16.42
C ALA A 239 -23.09 -25.74 -16.46
N THR A 240 -23.39 -25.17 -15.30
CA THR A 240 -23.60 -23.73 -15.12
C THR A 240 -22.34 -23.15 -14.48
N ASN A 241 -21.52 -22.43 -15.25
CA ASN A 241 -20.34 -21.71 -14.76
C ASN A 241 -20.74 -20.30 -14.29
N GLY A 242 -19.77 -19.52 -13.80
CA GLY A 242 -20.03 -18.17 -13.28
C GLY A 242 -20.63 -17.23 -14.33
N ALA A 243 -19.96 -17.06 -15.47
CA ALA A 243 -20.39 -16.14 -16.53
C ALA A 243 -21.22 -16.80 -17.65
N TYR A 244 -21.11 -18.11 -17.84
CA TYR A 244 -21.77 -18.82 -18.92
C TYR A 244 -22.30 -20.18 -18.45
N THR A 245 -23.24 -20.75 -19.19
CA THR A 245 -23.76 -22.10 -19.02
C THR A 245 -23.53 -22.88 -20.29
N THR A 246 -23.10 -24.12 -20.15
CA THR A 246 -22.88 -25.02 -21.28
C THR A 246 -24.10 -25.91 -21.45
N LEU A 247 -24.68 -25.88 -22.65
CA LEU A 247 -25.75 -26.76 -23.09
C LEU A 247 -25.19 -27.83 -24.05
N GLU A 248 -25.70 -29.04 -23.93
CA GLU A 248 -25.46 -30.14 -24.87
C GLU A 248 -26.63 -30.22 -25.85
N VAL A 249 -26.36 -29.98 -27.13
CA VAL A 249 -27.34 -29.93 -28.22
C VAL A 249 -27.08 -31.10 -29.16
N ALA A 250 -28.14 -31.75 -29.62
CA ALA A 250 -28.05 -32.78 -30.66
C ALA A 250 -27.75 -32.12 -32.01
N ALA A 251 -26.65 -32.53 -32.65
CA ALA A 251 -26.29 -32.07 -33.98
C ALA A 251 -27.09 -32.82 -35.06
N GLU A 252 -27.34 -32.18 -36.20
CA GLU A 252 -28.06 -32.76 -37.34
C GLU A 252 -27.38 -34.03 -37.89
N ASP A 253 -26.05 -34.14 -37.74
CA ASP A 253 -25.25 -35.32 -38.11
C ASP A 253 -25.29 -36.47 -37.08
N GLY A 254 -26.14 -36.39 -36.05
CA GLY A 254 -26.25 -37.39 -34.97
C GLY A 254 -25.18 -37.28 -33.87
N GLY A 255 -24.28 -36.30 -33.96
CA GLY A 255 -23.27 -35.99 -32.93
C GLY A 255 -23.82 -35.14 -31.77
N ARG A 256 -23.03 -34.97 -30.71
CA ARG A 256 -23.36 -34.08 -29.57
C ARG A 256 -22.47 -32.85 -29.61
N ARG A 257 -23.05 -31.64 -29.54
CA ARG A 257 -22.33 -30.37 -29.57
C ARG A 257 -22.53 -29.61 -28.27
N LEU A 258 -21.44 -29.08 -27.72
CA LEU A 258 -21.48 -28.20 -26.56
C LEU A 258 -21.55 -26.75 -27.01
N ILE A 259 -22.51 -26.00 -26.48
CA ILE A 259 -22.69 -24.57 -26.75
C ILE A 259 -22.62 -23.82 -25.42
N ALA A 260 -21.75 -22.82 -25.33
CA ALA A 260 -21.62 -21.95 -24.17
C ALA A 260 -22.47 -20.69 -24.37
N LEU A 261 -23.48 -20.50 -23.52
CA LEU A 261 -24.37 -19.34 -23.54
C LEU A 261 -24.08 -18.43 -22.34
N PRO A 262 -23.93 -17.12 -22.54
CA PRO A 262 -23.84 -16.16 -21.44
C PRO A 262 -25.06 -16.23 -20.53
N ASN A 263 -24.86 -16.31 -19.21
CA ASN A 263 -25.94 -16.55 -18.24
C ASN A 263 -27.02 -15.46 -18.24
N ALA A 264 -26.65 -14.24 -18.61
CA ALA A 264 -27.62 -13.13 -18.70
C ALA A 264 -28.68 -13.36 -19.80
N LEU A 265 -28.35 -14.11 -20.86
CA LEU A 265 -29.32 -14.44 -21.90
C LEU A 265 -30.35 -15.47 -21.40
N LEU A 266 -29.93 -16.42 -20.55
CA LEU A 266 -30.81 -17.44 -19.98
C LEU A 266 -31.92 -16.85 -19.10
N LEU A 267 -31.65 -15.71 -18.43
CA LEU A 267 -32.65 -15.01 -17.62
C LEU A 267 -33.54 -14.07 -18.43
N GLN A 268 -33.15 -13.73 -19.66
CA GLN A 268 -33.90 -12.82 -20.53
C GLN A 268 -34.83 -13.56 -21.50
N GLY A 269 -34.54 -14.82 -21.81
CA GLY A 269 -35.39 -15.68 -22.65
C GLY A 269 -36.41 -16.48 -21.84
N VAL A 270 -37.55 -16.83 -22.48
CA VAL A 270 -38.50 -17.79 -21.92
C VAL A 270 -37.89 -19.18 -21.98
N ALA A 271 -37.25 -19.60 -20.91
CA ALA A 271 -36.75 -20.96 -20.76
C ALA A 271 -37.92 -21.91 -20.48
N ILE A 272 -38.40 -22.61 -21.51
CA ILE A 272 -39.38 -23.69 -21.31
C ILE A 272 -38.60 -24.90 -20.76
N SER A 273 -38.84 -25.21 -19.49
CA SER A 273 -38.37 -26.43 -18.86
C SER A 273 -39.36 -27.54 -19.19
N GLU A 274 -39.00 -28.45 -20.10
CA GLU A 274 -39.66 -29.74 -20.16
C GLU A 274 -39.10 -30.61 -19.03
N GLU A 275 -39.95 -30.92 -18.05
CA GLU A 275 -39.62 -31.92 -17.04
C GLU A 275 -39.30 -33.24 -17.74
N PRO A 276 -38.27 -34.01 -17.30
CA PRO A 276 -37.96 -35.28 -17.94
C PRO A 276 -39.23 -36.12 -17.92
N ALA A 277 -39.72 -36.51 -19.11
CA ALA A 277 -40.88 -37.37 -19.21
C ALA A 277 -40.69 -38.53 -18.23
N PRO A 278 -41.64 -38.78 -17.30
CA PRO A 278 -41.49 -39.87 -16.35
C PRO A 278 -41.16 -41.11 -17.16
N ALA A 279 -40.07 -41.79 -16.81
CA ALA A 279 -39.68 -43.03 -17.45
C ALA A 279 -40.94 -43.86 -17.63
N ARG A 280 -41.31 -44.17 -18.89
CA ARG A 280 -42.52 -44.96 -19.17
C ARG A 280 -42.49 -46.11 -18.19
N ALA A 281 -43.47 -46.14 -17.28
CA ALA A 281 -43.63 -47.26 -16.38
C ALA A 281 -43.62 -48.49 -17.28
N GLU A 282 -42.60 -49.34 -17.13
CA GLU A 282 -42.62 -50.65 -17.78
C GLU A 282 -43.97 -51.27 -17.43
N PRO A 283 -44.67 -51.89 -18.41
CA PRO A 283 -45.92 -52.56 -18.11
C PRO A 283 -45.65 -53.51 -16.96
N ARG A 284 -46.33 -53.32 -15.81
CA ARG A 284 -46.29 -54.32 -14.75
C ARG A 284 -46.62 -55.66 -15.39
N PRO A 285 -45.80 -56.70 -15.20
CA PRO A 285 -46.17 -58.02 -15.69
C PRO A 285 -47.54 -58.40 -15.10
N PRO A 286 -48.40 -59.08 -15.87
CA PRO A 286 -49.74 -59.42 -15.42
C PRO A 286 -49.66 -60.21 -14.11
N ALA A 287 -50.50 -59.83 -13.14
CA ALA A 287 -50.60 -60.52 -11.87
C ALA A 287 -50.94 -62.00 -12.10
N GLU A 288 -50.06 -62.90 -11.64
CA GLU A 288 -50.34 -64.34 -11.63
C GLU A 288 -51.52 -64.61 -10.69
N PRO A 289 -52.55 -65.35 -11.15
CA PRO A 289 -53.66 -65.70 -10.29
C PRO A 289 -53.32 -66.92 -9.42
N GLY A 290 -53.31 -66.69 -8.11
CA GLY A 290 -53.58 -67.72 -7.10
C GLY A 290 -52.35 -68.44 -6.55
N ARG A 291 -51.93 -68.03 -5.35
CA ARG A 291 -51.49 -68.94 -4.28
C ARG A 291 -51.77 -68.27 -2.95
N ASP A 292 -52.89 -68.68 -2.38
CA ASP A 292 -53.29 -68.37 -1.03
C ASP A 292 -52.65 -69.38 -0.06
N GLN A 293 -52.33 -68.91 1.15
CA GLN A 293 -51.90 -69.64 2.36
C GLN A 293 -50.41 -70.08 2.38
N THR A 294 -49.59 -69.80 3.40
CA THR A 294 -49.81 -69.92 4.86
C THR A 294 -48.79 -69.12 5.70
N ALA A 295 -49.30 -68.42 6.73
CA ALA A 295 -48.90 -68.40 8.15
C ALA A 295 -47.51 -67.90 8.66
N SER A 296 -47.63 -67.22 9.82
CA SER A 296 -46.63 -66.88 10.86
C SER A 296 -45.64 -65.77 10.54
N GLY A 297 -45.46 -64.74 11.36
CA GLY A 297 -45.83 -64.49 12.75
C GLY A 297 -44.88 -63.43 13.31
N ASP A 298 -45.29 -62.77 14.38
CA ASP A 298 -44.50 -61.91 15.27
C ASP A 298 -44.17 -60.49 14.84
N GLU A 299 -45.10 -59.60 15.19
CA GLU A 299 -44.83 -58.21 15.56
C GLU A 299 -44.41 -58.14 17.05
N PRO A 300 -43.37 -57.37 17.38
CA PRO A 300 -43.37 -56.64 18.65
C PRO A 300 -42.97 -55.16 18.50
N PRO A 301 -43.25 -54.33 19.53
CA PRO A 301 -43.84 -53.01 19.35
C PRO A 301 -42.83 -51.86 19.38
N SER A 302 -43.24 -50.73 18.80
CA SER A 302 -42.59 -49.41 18.90
C SER A 302 -42.65 -48.85 20.33
N PRO A 303 -41.57 -48.22 20.84
CA PRO A 303 -41.65 -47.28 21.96
C PRO A 303 -41.49 -45.81 21.50
N PRO A 304 -41.86 -44.83 22.37
CA PRO A 304 -42.64 -43.66 21.97
C PRO A 304 -41.86 -42.35 21.83
N GLU A 305 -42.47 -41.40 21.14
CA GLU A 305 -42.15 -39.97 21.22
C GLU A 305 -42.38 -39.43 22.64
N GLY A 306 -41.38 -38.76 23.21
CA GLY A 306 -41.46 -38.02 24.46
C GLY A 306 -40.86 -36.63 24.30
N GLN A 307 -41.71 -35.62 24.45
CA GLN A 307 -41.36 -34.21 24.63
C GLN A 307 -40.72 -33.96 26.00
N GLN A 308 -40.18 -32.73 26.15
CA GLN A 308 -39.70 -32.04 27.37
C GLN A 308 -38.23 -32.33 27.71
N GLU A 309 -37.40 -31.41 28.22
CA GLU A 309 -37.41 -29.96 28.45
C GLU A 309 -35.97 -29.60 28.87
N HIS A 310 -35.63 -28.32 28.74
CA HIS A 310 -34.76 -27.49 29.60
C HIS A 310 -33.66 -28.08 30.53
N GLY A 311 -32.48 -27.44 30.47
CA GLY A 311 -31.40 -27.45 31.47
C GLY A 311 -30.04 -27.38 30.77
N GLN A 312 -29.43 -26.22 30.51
CA GLN A 312 -28.78 -25.28 31.44
C GLN A 312 -27.65 -25.92 32.27
N ASP A 313 -26.53 -25.20 32.35
CA ASP A 313 -25.20 -25.53 32.90
C ASP A 313 -24.31 -26.45 32.03
N GLY A 314 -23.03 -26.18 31.85
CA GLY A 314 -22.19 -25.16 32.45
C GLY A 314 -20.73 -25.58 32.31
N ASP A 315 -19.91 -24.62 31.91
CA ASP A 315 -18.54 -24.44 32.38
C ASP A 315 -17.42 -25.40 31.89
N ARG A 316 -16.29 -24.74 31.58
CA ARG A 316 -14.89 -25.20 31.66
C ARG A 316 -14.20 -25.93 30.49
N ASP A 317 -13.34 -25.12 29.88
CA ASP A 317 -11.87 -25.24 29.90
C ASP A 317 -11.14 -26.27 29.02
N GLN A 318 -10.02 -25.76 28.48
CA GLN A 318 -8.83 -26.41 27.90
C GLN A 318 -8.99 -26.85 26.42
N GLN A 319 -8.20 -26.39 25.45
CA GLN A 319 -6.80 -25.92 25.43
C GLN A 319 -6.59 -24.79 24.42
#